data_AF-A0A2V6DJN6-F1
#
_entry.id   AF-A0A2V6DJN6-F1
#
_cell.length_a   1.000
_cell.length_b   1.000
_cell.length_c   1.000
_cell.angle_alpha   90.00
_cell.angle_beta   90.00
_cell.angle_gamma   90.00
#
_symmetry.space_group_name_H-M   'P 1'
#
loop_
_entity.id
_entity.type
_entity.pdbx_description
1 polymer ?
#
loop_
_entity_poly.entity_id
_entity_poly.type
_entity_poly.pdbx_seq_one_letter_code
_entity_poly.pdbx_strand_id
1 'polypeptide(L)'
;MSIDKWSLLTNAITLLVIAAKIKDPAFLAEYDAPEVDRSRHPELYACDWLEQIGSYLKYGLLDADVLLDVTSTSINRLWNQLAPAIERMRVTRGDGLYENFEYWAAKGRLWAKAHPGGAYPRNMPRMRDLKGIGVGPGTVFRPAIFGDTPE
;
A
#
# COMPACT_ATOMS: atom_id res chain seq x y z
N MET A 1 -23.18 -9.72 -2.90
CA MET A 1 -22.32 -9.27 -1.79
C MET A 1 -21.74 -7.92 -2.20
N SER A 2 -22.34 -6.83 -1.71
CA SER A 2 -21.85 -5.47 -1.95
C SER A 2 -20.59 -5.29 -1.11
N ILE A 3 -19.44 -5.15 -1.75
CA ILE A 3 -18.25 -4.63 -1.07
C ILE A 3 -18.48 -3.13 -0.97
N ASP A 4 -18.89 -2.72 0.21
CA ASP A 4 -19.28 -1.34 0.47
C ASP A 4 -18.05 -0.44 0.34
N LYS A 5 -18.13 0.50 -0.61
CA LYS A 5 -17.10 1.50 -0.96
C LYS A 5 -16.62 2.35 0.23
N TRP A 6 -17.25 2.21 1.39
CA TRP A 6 -16.91 2.87 2.66
C TRP A 6 -15.75 2.22 3.41
N SER A 7 -15.47 0.91 3.24
CA SER A 7 -14.40 0.21 3.99
C SER A 7 -12.99 0.69 3.63
N LEU A 8 -12.78 1.17 2.40
CA LEU A 8 -11.52 1.74 1.95
C LEU A 8 -11.18 3.08 2.63
N LEU A 9 -12.20 3.86 3.00
CA LEU A 9 -12.03 5.15 3.69
C LEU A 9 -11.91 5.00 5.21
N THR A 10 -12.55 3.98 5.81
CA THR A 10 -12.41 3.70 7.26
C THR A 10 -10.99 3.24 7.63
N ASN A 11 -10.28 2.60 6.69
CA ASN A 11 -8.94 2.07 6.94
C ASN A 11 -7.89 3.17 7.22
N ALA A 12 -7.92 4.31 6.53
CA ALA A 12 -6.88 5.33 6.68
C ALA A 12 -6.87 6.02 8.07
N ILE A 13 -8.05 6.28 8.66
CA ILE A 13 -8.19 6.93 9.97
C ILE A 13 -7.90 5.93 11.10
N THR A 14 -8.40 4.70 10.98
CA THR A 14 -8.16 3.62 11.94
C THR A 14 -6.66 3.27 12.03
N LEU A 15 -5.95 3.23 10.90
CA LEU A 15 -4.51 2.95 10.86
C LEU A 15 -3.64 4.05 11.49
N LEU A 16 -4.05 5.32 11.43
CA LEU A 16 -3.32 6.43 12.08
C LEU A 16 -3.40 6.37 13.62
N VAL A 17 -4.55 6.01 14.18
CA VAL A 17 -4.75 5.93 15.65
C VAL A 17 -4.05 4.71 16.24
N ILE A 18 -4.02 3.61 15.51
CA ILE A 18 -3.46 2.33 15.98
C ILE A 18 -1.94 2.35 15.99
N ALA A 19 -1.30 3.03 15.04
CA ALA A 19 0.16 3.16 14.99
C ALA A 19 0.77 3.81 16.25
N ALA A 20 -0.01 4.61 16.99
CA ALA A 20 0.41 5.17 18.27
C ALA A 20 0.33 4.14 19.41
N LYS A 21 -0.71 3.28 19.42
CA LYS A 21 -0.97 2.29 20.47
C LYS A 21 -0.10 1.05 20.35
N ILE A 22 0.27 0.62 19.15
CA ILE A 22 1.16 -0.55 18.95
C ILE A 22 2.55 -0.36 19.59
N LYS A 23 2.92 0.87 19.99
CA LYS A 23 4.16 1.13 20.74
C LYS A 23 4.02 0.92 22.25
N ASP A 24 2.79 0.77 22.75
CA ASP A 24 2.53 0.52 24.17
C ASP A 24 2.74 -0.97 24.47
N PRO A 25 3.68 -1.33 25.37
CA PRO A 25 3.90 -2.72 25.76
C PRO A 25 2.66 -3.41 26.34
N ALA A 26 1.79 -2.67 27.03
CA ALA A 26 0.56 -3.24 27.60
C ALA A 26 -0.43 -3.62 26.49
N PHE A 27 -0.57 -2.78 25.48
CA PHE A 27 -1.38 -3.06 24.30
C PHE A 27 -0.81 -4.23 23.48
N LEU A 28 0.52 -4.32 23.36
CA LEU A 28 1.18 -5.43 22.67
C LEU A 28 1.03 -6.78 23.38
N ALA A 29 0.94 -6.79 24.71
CA ALA A 29 0.74 -8.02 25.47
C ALA A 29 -0.64 -8.64 25.22
N GLU A 30 -1.64 -7.87 24.78
CA GLU A 30 -2.97 -8.37 24.44
C GLU A 30 -2.93 -9.37 23.26
N TYR A 31 -1.94 -9.28 22.37
CA TYR A 31 -1.79 -10.20 21.24
C TYR A 31 -1.24 -11.58 21.60
N ASP A 32 -0.71 -11.75 22.82
CA ASP A 32 -0.22 -13.06 23.30
C ASP A 32 -1.39 -14.03 23.60
N ALA A 33 -2.63 -13.52 23.67
CA ALA A 33 -3.82 -14.32 23.89
C ALA A 33 -4.07 -15.30 22.72
N PRO A 34 -4.57 -16.54 22.99
CA PRO A 34 -4.97 -17.48 21.95
C PRO A 34 -6.01 -16.89 20.99
N GLU A 35 -6.97 -16.14 21.53
CA GLU A 35 -7.96 -15.37 20.79
C GLU A 35 -7.85 -13.90 21.18
N VAL A 36 -7.64 -13.02 20.20
CA VAL A 36 -7.49 -11.59 20.41
C VAL A 36 -8.84 -10.90 20.19
N ASP A 37 -9.25 -10.07 21.14
CA ASP A 37 -10.52 -9.34 21.07
C ASP A 37 -10.48 -8.30 19.94
N ARG A 38 -11.15 -8.61 18.83
CA ARG A 38 -11.19 -7.76 17.64
C ARG A 38 -11.95 -6.45 17.84
N SER A 39 -12.75 -6.31 18.90
CA SER A 39 -13.37 -5.02 19.24
C SER A 39 -12.36 -4.03 19.81
N ARG A 40 -11.32 -4.54 20.47
CA ARG A 40 -10.17 -3.78 20.99
C ARG A 40 -9.04 -3.66 19.98
N HIS A 41 -8.96 -4.62 19.07
CA HIS A 41 -7.94 -4.75 18.03
C HIS A 41 -8.51 -4.68 16.60
N PRO A 42 -9.17 -3.58 16.21
CA PRO A 42 -9.79 -3.46 14.90
C PRO A 42 -8.77 -3.48 13.73
N GLU A 43 -7.48 -3.23 13.99
CA GLU A 43 -6.42 -3.40 13.01
C GLU A 43 -6.29 -4.83 12.48
N LEU A 44 -6.73 -5.84 13.23
CA LEU A 44 -6.69 -7.22 12.74
C LEU A 44 -7.61 -7.41 11.52
N TYR A 45 -8.68 -6.62 11.38
CA TYR A 45 -9.48 -6.62 10.15
C TYR A 45 -8.70 -6.05 8.96
N ALA A 46 -7.83 -5.07 9.20
CA ALA A 46 -6.93 -4.58 8.16
C ALA A 46 -5.90 -5.66 7.80
N CYS A 47 -5.32 -6.35 8.78
CA CYS A 47 -4.41 -7.48 8.52
C CYS A 47 -5.09 -8.58 7.68
N ASP A 48 -6.32 -8.98 8.03
CA ASP A 48 -7.10 -9.99 7.27
C ASP A 48 -7.34 -9.56 5.82
N TRP A 49 -7.68 -8.29 5.61
CA TRP A 49 -7.90 -7.76 4.26
C TRP A 49 -6.60 -7.70 3.45
N LEU A 50 -5.51 -7.23 4.06
CA LEU A 50 -4.19 -7.16 3.43
C LEU A 50 -3.66 -8.56 3.09
N GLU A 51 -3.93 -9.54 3.95
CA GLU A 51 -3.60 -10.95 3.73
C GLU A 51 -4.33 -11.51 2.51
N GLN A 52 -5.63 -11.24 2.40
CA GLN A 52 -6.42 -11.64 1.25
C GLN A 52 -5.88 -11.03 -0.05
N ILE A 53 -5.62 -9.71 -0.09
CA ILE A 53 -5.07 -9.05 -1.29
C ILE A 53 -3.67 -9.56 -1.61
N GLY A 54 -2.84 -9.79 -0.58
CA GLY A 54 -1.52 -10.39 -0.74
C GLY A 54 -1.58 -11.77 -1.40
N SER A 55 -2.59 -12.58 -1.08
CA SER A 55 -2.79 -13.89 -1.71
C SER A 55 -3.11 -13.74 -3.20
N TYR A 56 -3.95 -12.76 -3.57
CA TYR A 56 -4.28 -12.49 -4.97
C TYR A 56 -3.05 -12.05 -5.75
N LEU A 57 -2.18 -11.25 -5.14
CA LEU A 57 -0.89 -10.88 -5.74
C LEU A 57 0.05 -12.11 -5.87
N LYS A 58 0.17 -12.93 -4.84
CA LYS A 58 1.03 -14.13 -4.81
C LYS A 58 0.66 -15.13 -5.91
N TYR A 59 -0.63 -15.30 -6.17
CA TYR A 59 -1.15 -16.24 -7.18
C TYR A 59 -1.46 -15.59 -8.54
N GLY A 60 -1.12 -14.32 -8.75
CA GLY A 60 -1.23 -13.66 -10.05
C GLY A 60 -2.65 -13.26 -10.48
N LEU A 61 -3.60 -13.18 -9.54
CA LEU A 61 -4.93 -12.61 -9.81
C LEU A 61 -4.88 -11.09 -9.98
N LEU A 62 -3.88 -10.44 -9.38
CA LEU A 62 -3.60 -9.02 -9.54
C LEU A 62 -2.27 -8.85 -10.26
N ASP A 63 -2.25 -7.97 -11.27
CA ASP A 63 -1.01 -7.55 -11.92
C ASP A 63 -0.14 -6.80 -10.90
N ALA A 64 1.10 -7.27 -10.74
CA ALA A 64 2.01 -6.78 -9.72
C ALA A 64 2.44 -5.34 -10.00
N ASP A 65 2.73 -4.97 -11.25
CA ASP A 65 3.22 -3.63 -11.57
C ASP A 65 2.11 -2.59 -11.40
N VAL A 66 0.89 -2.93 -11.82
CA VAL A 66 -0.28 -2.07 -11.61
C VAL A 66 -0.57 -1.86 -10.14
N LEU A 67 -0.55 -2.93 -9.34
CA LEU A 67 -0.82 -2.83 -7.90
C LEU A 67 0.27 -2.05 -7.18
N LEU A 68 1.55 -2.33 -7.48
CA LEU A 68 2.69 -1.77 -6.77
C LEU A 68 2.99 -0.31 -7.14
N ASP A 69 2.62 0.14 -8.33
CA ASP A 69 2.70 1.57 -8.70
C ASP A 69 1.92 2.46 -7.73
N VAL A 70 0.78 1.97 -7.24
CA VAL A 70 -0.08 2.70 -6.30
C VAL A 70 0.27 2.39 -4.84
N THR A 71 0.64 1.14 -4.53
CA THR A 71 0.62 0.64 -3.15
C THR A 71 1.99 0.40 -2.53
N SER A 72 3.07 0.38 -3.30
CA SER A 72 4.41 0.01 -2.82
C SER A 72 4.86 0.76 -1.57
N THR A 73 4.58 2.06 -1.48
CA THR A 73 4.94 2.87 -0.32
C THR A 73 4.00 2.68 0.86
N SER A 74 2.68 2.61 0.61
CA SER A 74 1.68 2.48 1.67
C SER A 74 1.74 1.10 2.32
N ILE A 75 1.88 0.02 1.54
CA ILE A 75 1.96 -1.34 2.08
C ILE A 75 3.18 -1.54 2.99
N ASN A 76 4.32 -0.96 2.63
CA ASN A 76 5.54 -1.01 3.45
C ASN A 76 5.34 -0.29 4.78
N ARG A 77 4.65 0.86 4.78
CA ARG A 77 4.34 1.61 6.00
C ARG A 77 3.42 0.80 6.90
N LEU A 78 2.39 0.17 6.34
CA LEU A 78 1.45 -0.66 7.09
C LEU A 78 2.14 -1.85 7.72
N TRP A 79 2.99 -2.56 6.96
CA TRP A 79 3.78 -3.66 7.50
C TRP A 79 4.62 -3.20 8.69
N ASN A 80 5.37 -2.10 8.54
CA ASN A 80 6.20 -1.60 9.64
C ASN A 80 5.40 -1.20 10.89
N GLN A 81 4.15 -0.76 10.71
CA GLN A 81 3.27 -0.41 11.83
C GLN A 81 2.70 -1.65 12.53
N LEU A 82 2.39 -2.70 11.77
CA LEU A 82 1.68 -3.88 12.28
C LEU A 82 2.62 -5.04 12.64
N ALA A 83 3.85 -5.05 12.13
CA ALA A 83 4.84 -6.10 12.36
C ALA A 83 5.04 -6.42 13.84
N PRO A 84 5.13 -5.47 14.79
CA PRO A 84 5.29 -5.81 16.20
C PRO A 84 4.16 -6.67 16.77
N ALA A 85 2.91 -6.38 16.40
CA ALA A 85 1.76 -7.18 16.81
C ALA A 85 1.77 -8.56 16.14
N ILE A 86 2.04 -8.59 14.83
CA ILE A 86 2.11 -9.84 14.05
C ILE A 86 3.21 -10.77 14.58
N GLU A 87 4.41 -10.23 14.84
CA GLU A 87 5.55 -10.98 15.38
C GLU A 87 5.23 -11.57 16.76
N ARG A 88 4.54 -10.82 17.63
CA ARG A 88 4.06 -11.37 18.92
C ARG A 88 3.10 -12.54 18.71
N MET A 89 2.10 -12.38 17.84
CA MET A 89 1.15 -13.46 17.53
C MET A 89 1.84 -14.69 16.92
N ARG A 90 2.88 -14.49 16.10
CA ARG A 90 3.64 -15.58 15.47
C ARG A 90 4.39 -16.45 16.47
N VAL A 91 4.75 -15.94 17.65
CA VAL A 91 5.40 -16.74 18.72
C VAL A 91 4.58 -18.00 19.05
N THR A 92 3.25 -17.90 19.06
CA THR A 92 2.35 -19.02 19.38
C THR A 92 1.66 -19.61 18.16
N ARG A 93 1.52 -18.85 17.06
CA ARG A 93 0.73 -19.23 15.87
C ARG A 93 1.57 -19.64 14.66
N GLY A 94 2.88 -19.39 14.69
CA GLY A 94 3.82 -19.69 13.60
C GLY A 94 3.83 -18.68 12.46
N ASP A 95 4.86 -18.77 11.61
CA ASP A 95 5.18 -17.79 10.56
C ASP A 95 4.13 -17.67 9.45
N GLY A 96 3.27 -18.68 9.29
CA GLY A 96 2.17 -18.65 8.32
C GLY A 96 1.11 -17.58 8.62
N LEU A 97 1.08 -17.03 9.83
CA LEU A 97 0.19 -15.94 10.16
C LEU A 97 0.56 -14.66 9.38
N TYR A 98 -0.37 -14.20 8.54
CA TYR A 98 -0.23 -13.01 7.70
C TYR A 98 0.96 -13.05 6.71
N GLU A 99 1.32 -14.24 6.22
CA GLU A 99 2.43 -14.43 5.29
C GLU A 99 2.21 -13.76 3.92
N ASN A 100 0.95 -13.64 3.48
CA ASN A 100 0.65 -13.05 2.18
C ASN A 100 0.67 -11.51 2.25
N PHE A 101 0.25 -10.94 3.38
CA PHE A 101 0.48 -9.54 3.69
C PHE A 101 2.00 -9.24 3.70
N GLU A 102 2.78 -10.06 4.39
CA GLU A 102 4.24 -9.94 4.41
C GLU A 102 4.85 -10.01 2.99
N TYR A 103 4.40 -10.97 2.18
CA TYR A 103 4.82 -11.13 0.80
C TYR A 103 4.55 -9.86 -0.04
N TRP A 104 3.38 -9.26 0.10
CA TRP A 104 3.05 -8.01 -0.59
C TRP A 104 3.95 -6.85 -0.13
N ALA A 105 4.20 -6.73 1.18
CA ALA A 105 5.13 -5.74 1.70
C ALA A 105 6.57 -5.95 1.18
N ALA A 106 7.04 -7.21 1.14
CA ALA A 106 8.34 -7.54 0.56
C ALA A 106 8.43 -7.12 -0.92
N LYS A 107 7.40 -7.42 -1.72
CA LYS A 107 7.29 -6.96 -3.12
C LYS A 107 7.29 -5.43 -3.22
N GLY A 108 6.58 -4.73 -2.34
CA GLY A 108 6.57 -3.28 -2.25
C GLY A 108 7.97 -2.69 -2.04
N ARG A 109 8.75 -3.24 -1.11
CA ARG A 109 10.15 -2.82 -0.87
C ARG A 109 11.04 -3.02 -2.10
N LEU A 110 10.92 -4.17 -2.75
CA LEU A 110 11.69 -4.48 -3.97
C LEU A 110 11.32 -3.55 -5.13
N TRP A 111 10.03 -3.31 -5.32
CA TRP A 111 9.53 -2.41 -6.37
C TRP A 111 10.00 -0.98 -6.15
N ALA A 112 9.92 -0.45 -4.92
CA ALA A 112 10.39 0.90 -4.60
C ALA A 112 11.89 1.07 -4.83
N LYS A 113 12.69 0.03 -4.54
CA LYS A 113 14.13 0.00 -4.85
C LYS A 113 14.39 0.04 -6.36
N ALA A 114 13.56 -0.65 -7.16
CA ALA A 114 13.66 -0.62 -8.62
C ALA A 114 13.17 0.70 -9.25
N HIS A 115 12.28 1.42 -8.55
CA HIS A 115 11.64 2.66 -9.05
C HIS A 115 11.85 3.85 -8.09
N PRO A 116 13.10 4.30 -7.85
CA PRO A 116 13.39 5.37 -6.88
C PRO A 116 12.75 6.73 -7.21
N GLY A 117 12.31 6.95 -8.45
CA GLY A 117 11.59 8.15 -8.90
C GLY A 117 10.09 7.93 -9.20
N GLY A 118 9.55 6.77 -8.80
CA GLY A 118 8.24 6.26 -9.23
C GLY A 118 8.24 5.68 -10.65
N ALA A 119 7.08 5.23 -11.12
CA ALA A 119 6.90 4.66 -12.46
C ALA A 119 6.25 5.62 -13.46
N TYR A 120 6.29 6.94 -13.18
CA TYR A 120 5.77 7.93 -14.11
C TYR A 120 6.48 7.85 -15.47
N PRO A 121 5.75 7.90 -16.60
CA PRO A 121 6.36 7.76 -17.93
C PRO A 121 7.46 8.79 -18.17
N ARG A 122 8.63 8.33 -18.61
CA ARG A 122 9.81 9.19 -18.80
C ARG A 122 9.65 10.23 -19.90
N ASN A 123 8.78 9.96 -20.87
CA ASN A 123 8.49 10.82 -22.01
C ASN A 123 7.31 11.78 -21.75
N MET A 124 6.73 11.76 -20.55
CA MET A 124 5.63 12.65 -20.20
C MET A 124 6.15 13.84 -19.38
N PRO A 125 5.84 15.09 -19.75
CA PRO A 125 6.19 16.26 -18.94
C PRO A 125 5.48 16.21 -17.58
N ARG A 126 6.13 16.64 -16.50
CA ARG A 126 5.45 16.81 -15.21
C ARG A 126 4.60 18.08 -15.26
N MET A 127 3.55 18.17 -14.44
CA MET A 127 2.71 19.37 -14.33
C MET A 127 3.50 20.66 -14.04
N ARG A 128 4.59 20.56 -13.27
CA ARG A 128 5.47 21.70 -12.99
C ARG A 128 6.23 22.22 -14.24
N ASP A 129 6.41 21.36 -15.24
CA ASP A 129 7.11 21.66 -16.49
C ASP A 129 6.14 22.25 -17.53
N LEU A 130 4.82 22.12 -17.33
CA LEU A 130 3.76 22.62 -18.22
C LEU A 130 3.27 24.04 -17.87
N LYS A 131 3.97 24.75 -16.97
CA LYS A 131 3.62 26.13 -16.61
C LYS A 131 3.62 27.03 -17.85
N GLY A 132 2.50 27.71 -18.11
CA GLY A 132 2.35 28.61 -19.26
C GLY A 132 1.71 27.95 -20.50
N ILE A 133 1.47 26.64 -20.49
CA ILE A 133 0.61 25.99 -21.49
C ILE A 133 -0.84 26.23 -21.06
N GLY A 134 -1.44 27.31 -21.57
CA GLY A 134 -2.84 27.61 -21.32
C GLY A 134 -3.74 26.48 -21.84
N VAL A 135 -4.62 25.97 -20.99
CA VAL A 135 -5.80 25.19 -21.40
C VAL A 135 -7.00 26.09 -21.19
N GLY A 136 -7.11 27.11 -22.04
CA GLY A 136 -8.31 27.92 -22.17
C GLY A 136 -9.21 27.36 -23.27
N PRO A 137 -10.52 27.68 -23.29
CA PRO A 137 -11.35 27.38 -24.44
C PRO A 137 -10.76 28.08 -25.67
N GLY A 138 -10.27 27.31 -26.64
CA GLY A 138 -9.61 27.81 -27.86
C GLY A 138 -8.10 27.56 -27.95
N THR A 139 -7.45 26.99 -26.93
CA THR A 139 -6.03 26.61 -27.05
C THR A 139 -5.89 25.26 -27.74
N VAL A 140 -5.38 25.26 -28.97
CA VAL A 140 -5.05 24.03 -29.70
C VAL A 140 -3.82 23.40 -29.06
N PHE A 141 -4.00 22.27 -28.38
CA PHE A 141 -2.89 21.42 -28.00
C PHE A 141 -2.25 20.87 -29.28
N ARG A 142 -1.14 21.48 -29.71
CA ARG A 142 -0.25 20.86 -30.69
C ARG A 142 0.73 20.01 -29.88
N PRO A 143 0.59 18.67 -29.84
CA PRO A 143 1.69 17.87 -29.36
C PRO A 143 2.87 18.17 -30.29
N ALA A 144 4.00 18.57 -29.73
CA ALA A 144 5.25 18.47 -30.48
C ALA A 144 5.35 17.00 -30.87
N ILE A 145 5.16 16.73 -32.16
CA ILE A 145 5.35 15.39 -32.71
C ILE A 145 6.81 15.08 -32.42
N PHE A 146 7.03 14.11 -31.54
CA PHE A 146 8.35 13.56 -31.29
C PHE A 146 8.87 13.03 -32.64
N GLY A 147 9.86 13.70 -33.22
CA GLY A 147 10.38 13.33 -34.55
C GLY A 147 11.53 14.16 -35.09
N ASP A 148 11.61 15.47 -34.78
CA ASP A 148 12.65 16.30 -35.40
C ASP A 148 13.83 16.56 -34.44
N THR A 149 14.75 15.61 -34.39
CA THR A 149 16.16 15.90 -34.08
C THR A 149 16.81 16.48 -35.33
N PRO A 150 17.43 17.68 -35.29
CA PRO A 150 18.32 18.11 -36.35
C PRO A 150 19.71 17.49 -36.17
N GLU A 151 20.25 16.92 -37.25
CA GLU A 151 21.69 16.78 -37.48
C GLU A 151 22.37 18.16 -37.58
#